data_AF-A0A2X3MLN1-F1
#
_entry.id   AF-A0A2X3MLN1-F1
#
_cell.length_a   1.000
_cell.length_b   1.000
_cell.length_c   1.000
_cell.angle_alpha   90.00
_cell.angle_beta   90.00
_cell.angle_gamma   90.00
#
_symmetry.space_group_name_H-M   'P 1'
#
loop_
_entity.id
_entity.type
_entity.pdbx_description
1 polymer ?
#
loop_
_entity_poly.entity_id
_entity_poly.type
_entity_poly.pdbx_seq_one_letter_code
_entity_poly.pdbx_strand_id
1 'polypeptide(L)' 'MQVTLYYNEEDQYLLELVDELAERERKSRSAVIMSILEEHFERGKRLGEILVEKGLVRDETVKRALVVQGRFNRS' A
#
# COMPACT_ATOMS: atom_id res chain seq x y z
N MET A 1 -5.19 1.95 8.50
CA MET A 1 -4.45 0.93 9.27
C MET A 1 -3.95 1.60 10.55
N GLN A 2 -4.14 1.01 11.73
CA GLN A 2 -3.51 1.54 12.95
C GLN A 2 -2.18 0.80 13.13
N VAL A 3 -1.07 1.54 13.05
CA VAL A 3 0.30 1.01 13.16
C VAL A 3 1.01 1.78 14.25
N THR A 4 1.68 1.06 15.16
CA THR A 4 2.60 1.66 16.12
C THR A 4 4.01 1.51 15.57
N LEU A 5 4.70 2.63 15.38
CA LEU A 5 6.06 2.67 14.83
C LEU A 5 7.06 2.71 15.98
N TYR A 6 7.99 1.78 15.98
CA TYR A 6 9.14 1.76 16.87
C TYR A 6 10.39 1.94 16.01
N TYR A 7 11.26 2.86 16.41
CA TYR A 7 12.53 3.12 15.77
C TYR A 7 13.60 3.24 16.86
N ASN A 8 14.82 2.79 16.56
CA ASN A 8 15.97 2.82 17.44
C ASN A 8 17.07 3.75 16.88
N GLU A 9 18.23 3.79 17.53
CA GLU A 9 19.36 4.64 17.08
C GLU A 9 19.93 4.21 15.72
N GLU A 10 19.80 2.93 15.33
CA GLU A 10 20.26 2.42 14.03
C GLU A 10 19.39 2.95 12.88
N ASP A 11 18.14 3.32 13.16
CA ASP A 11 17.19 3.88 12.19
C ASP A 11 17.41 5.38 11.93
N GLN A 12 18.38 6.02 12.60
CA GLN A 12 18.58 7.47 12.56
C GLN A 12 18.72 8.02 11.14
N TYR A 13 19.48 7.33 10.28
CA TYR A 13 19.63 7.72 8.87
C TYR A 13 18.29 7.74 8.12
N LEU A 14 17.42 6.76 8.36
CA LEU A 14 16.10 6.71 7.73
C LEU A 14 15.19 7.81 8.26
N LEU A 15 15.26 8.11 9.56
CA LEU A 15 14.49 9.20 10.15
C LEU A 15 14.89 10.56 9.58
N GLU A 16 16.18 10.79 9.35
CA GLU A 16 16.69 12.02 8.71
C GLU A 16 16.15 12.18 7.28
N LEU A 17 16.20 11.12 6.47
CA LEU A 17 15.62 11.14 5.12
C LEU A 17 14.11 11.41 5.13
N VAL A 18 13.39 10.82 6.08
CA VAL A 18 11.94 11.04 6.24
C VAL A 18 11.66 12.47 6.64
N ASP A 19 12.47 13.08 7.50
CA ASP A 19 12.30 14.47 7.92
C ASP A 19 12.49 15.44 6.77
N GLU A 20 13.55 15.27 5.97
CA GLU A 20 13.77 16.07 4.77
C GLU A 20 12.58 15.98 3.79
N LEU A 21 12.05 14.76 3.63
CA LEU A 21 10.87 14.53 2.79
C LEU A 21 9.61 15.17 3.36
N ALA A 22 9.42 15.09 4.67
CA ALA A 22 8.28 15.68 5.38
C ALA A 22 8.25 17.20 5.22
N GLU A 23 9.41 17.86 5.31
CA GLU A 23 9.52 19.30 5.04
C GLU A 23 9.17 19.62 3.58
N ARG A 24 9.74 18.89 2.63
CA ARG A 24 9.50 19.10 1.19
C ARG A 24 8.03 18.94 0.82
N GLU A 25 7.36 17.94 1.41
CA GLU A 25 5.94 17.65 1.13
C GLU A 25 4.97 18.41 2.03
N ARG A 26 5.45 19.20 2.99
CA ARG A 26 4.65 19.87 4.03
C ARG A 26 3.70 18.89 4.75
N LYS A 27 4.23 17.73 5.13
CA LYS A 27 3.52 16.68 5.87
C LYS A 27 4.20 16.43 7.21
N SER A 28 3.48 15.83 8.15
CA SER A 28 4.12 15.29 9.35
C SER A 28 4.98 14.07 9.02
N ARG A 29 6.03 13.82 9.82
CA ARG A 29 6.85 12.59 9.76
C ARG A 29 5.99 11.33 9.70
N SER A 30 5.02 11.20 10.62
CA SER A 30 4.11 10.05 10.66
C SER A 30 3.31 9.89 9.37
N ALA A 31 2.83 10.99 8.77
CA ALA A 31 2.09 10.94 7.51
C ALA A 31 2.97 10.49 6.34
N VAL A 32 4.24 10.91 6.29
CA VAL A 32 5.20 10.45 5.28
C VAL A 32 5.50 8.96 5.44
N ILE A 33 5.80 8.51 6.66
CA ILE A 33 6.05 7.09 6.93
C ILE A 33 4.82 6.24 6.54
N MET A 34 3.61 6.69 6.91
CA MET A 34 2.38 6.00 6.52
C MET A 34 2.22 5.94 4.99
N SER A 35 2.51 7.04 4.28
CA SER A 35 2.45 7.08 2.81
C SER A 35 3.41 6.06 2.17
N ILE A 36 4.64 5.97 2.68
CA ILE A 36 5.67 5.03 2.21
C ILE A 36 5.23 3.58 2.46
N LEU A 37 4.73 3.29 3.67
CA LEU A 37 4.24 1.96 4.02
C LEU A 37 3.03 1.56 3.17
N GLU A 38 2.07 2.47 3.01
CA GLU A 38 0.91 2.26 2.15
C GLU A 38 1.34 1.98 0.72
N GLU A 39 2.23 2.80 0.15
CA GLU A 39 2.77 2.54 -1.19
C GLU A 39 3.45 1.17 -1.25
N HIS A 40 4.32 0.84 -0.28
CA HIS A 40 5.04 -0.43 -0.28
C HIS A 40 4.11 -1.65 -0.24
N PHE A 41 3.08 -1.63 0.60
CA PHE A 41 2.14 -2.74 0.76
C PHE A 41 1.05 -2.80 -0.33
N GLU A 42 0.64 -1.65 -0.86
CA GLU A 42 -0.34 -1.59 -1.95
C GLU A 42 0.32 -1.81 -3.32
N ARG A 43 1.64 -1.55 -3.46
CA ARG A 43 2.40 -1.81 -4.68
C ARG A 43 2.47 -3.31 -4.95
N GLY A 44 1.55 -3.78 -5.78
CA GLY A 44 1.45 -5.17 -6.21
C GLY A 44 0.08 -5.79 -6.00
N LYS A 45 -0.77 -5.18 -5.16
CA LYS A 45 -2.17 -5.60 -5.04
C LYS A 45 -2.90 -5.37 -6.36
N ARG A 46 -3.59 -6.40 -6.85
CA ARG A 46 -4.43 -6.27 -8.05
C ARG A 46 -5.72 -5.56 -7.66
N LEU A 47 -6.21 -4.69 -8.53
CA LEU A 47 -7.49 -3.99 -8.31
C LEU A 47 -8.64 -4.95 -7.92
N GLY A 48 -8.68 -6.13 -8.53
CA GLY A 48 -9.65 -7.17 -8.19
C GLY A 48 -9.55 -7.66 -6.74
N GLU A 49 -8.34 -7.82 -6.20
CA GLU A 49 -8.10 -8.24 -4.82
C GLU A 49 -8.55 -7.16 -3.83
N ILE A 50 -8.26 -5.89 -4.13
CA ILE A 50 -8.67 -4.74 -3.30
C ILE A 50 -10.20 -4.64 -3.22
N LEU A 51 -10.89 -4.81 -4.35
CA LEU A 51 -12.36 -4.74 -4.40
C LEU A 51 -13.02 -5.88 -3.60
N VAL A 52 -12.42 -7.08 -3.60
CA VAL A 52 -12.88 -8.22 -2.81
C VAL A 52 -12.62 -7.99 -1.32
N GLU A 53 -11.42 -7.54 -0.95
CA GLU A 53 -11.06 -7.21 0.44
C GLU A 53 -12.01 -6.17 1.05
N LYS A 54 -12.42 -5.17 0.26
CA LYS A 54 -13.39 -4.14 0.67
C LYS A 54 -14.85 -4.61 0.67
N GLY A 55 -15.13 -5.85 0.28
CA GLY A 55 -16.50 -6.40 0.20
C GLY A 55 -17.36 -5.78 -0.90
N LEU A 56 -16.76 -5.06 -1.86
CA LEU A 56 -17.48 -4.36 -2.93
C LEU A 56 -17.86 -5.29 -4.07
N VAL A 57 -17.10 -6.38 -4.26
CA VAL A 57 -17.37 -7.43 -5.24
C VAL A 57 -17.07 -8.80 -4.64
N ARG A 58 -17.70 -9.85 -5.18
CA ARG A 58 -17.34 -11.23 -4.87
C ARG A 58 -16.20 -11.71 -5.77
N ASP A 59 -15.44 -12.68 -5.30
CA ASP A 59 -14.31 -13.29 -6.01
C ASP A 59 -14.72 -13.82 -7.40
N GLU A 60 -15.91 -14.41 -7.54
CA GLU A 60 -16.42 -14.93 -8.82
C GLU A 60 -16.61 -13.81 -9.85
N THR A 61 -16.98 -12.61 -9.41
CA THR A 61 -17.14 -11.45 -10.31
C THR A 61 -15.79 -11.02 -10.88
N VAL A 62 -14.74 -11.02 -10.05
CA VAL A 62 -13.37 -10.71 -10.51
C VAL A 62 -12.88 -11.78 -11.48
N LYS A 63 -13.11 -13.06 -11.18
CA LYS A 63 -12.76 -14.17 -12.08
C LYS A 63 -13.40 -14.02 -13.47
N ARG A 64 -14.71 -13.72 -13.52
CA ARG A 64 -15.40 -13.45 -14.80
C ARG A 64 -14.83 -12.25 -15.53
N ALA A 65 -14.54 -11.14 -14.82
CA ALA A 65 -13.96 -9.95 -15.42
C ALA A 65 -12.58 -10.23 -16.03
N LEU A 66 -11.74 -11.04 -15.36
CA LEU A 66 -10.44 -11.45 -15.88
C LEU A 66 -10.54 -12.29 -17.15
N VAL A 67 -11.59 -13.10 -17.31
CA VAL A 67 -11.86 -13.82 -18.57
C VAL A 67 -12.14 -12.84 -19.71
N VAL A 68 -13.01 -11.85 -19.48
CA VAL A 68 -13.32 -10.81 -20.47
C VAL A 68 -12.08 -9.99 -20.85
N GLN A 69 -11.20 -9.74 -19.88
CA GLN A 69 -9.92 -9.03 -20.09
C GLN A 69 -8.85 -9.89 -20.80
N GLY A 70 -9.12 -11.17 -21.09
CA GLY A 70 -8.13 -12.09 -21.66
C GLY A 70 -6.95 -12.40 -20.71
N ARG A 71 -7.13 -12.17 -19.40
CA ARG A 71 -6.10 -12.33 -18.36
C ARG A 71 -6.34 -13.53 -17.45
N PHE A 72 -7.30 -14.38 -17.78
CA PHE A 72 -7.60 -15.58 -16.99
C PHE A 72 -6.73 -16.76 -17.44
N ASN A 73 -5.58 -16.93 -16.79
CA ASN A 73 -4.87 -18.20 -16.84
C ASN A 73 -5.39 -19.10 -15.70
N ARG A 74 -5.92 -20.28 -16.04
CA ARG A 74 -6.20 -21.32 -15.06
C ARG A 74 -4.86 -21.77 -14.46
N SER A 75 -4.70 -21.59 -13.16
CA SER A 75 -3.68 -22.28 -12.35
C SER A 75 -4.20 -23.68 -12.04
#